data_AF-A0A932X2W8-F1
#
_entry.id   AF-A0A932X2W8-F1
#
_cell.length_a   1.000
_cell.length_b   1.000
_cell.length_c   1.000
_cell.angle_alpha   90.00
_cell.angle_beta   90.00
_cell.angle_gamma   90.00
#
_symmetry.space_group_name_H-M   'P 1'
#
loop_
_entity.id
_entity.type
_entity.pdbx_description
1 polymer ?
#
loop_
_entity_poly.entity_id
_entity_poly.type
_entity_poly.pdbx_seq_one_letter_code
_entity_poly.pdbx_strand_id
1 'polypeptide(L)'
;MRRSTLLITLVVFPFLLAWAVHFRATFGALPPTGGRSMPAHAATSVMTLDEHELESQIRDIGLQQKADAVGVAVNALNHPSVSVRRRALWCLARLAYQPALPAIDALAQPRPGEVVQEAAYARVVAAQIRATASGPARDATALEAQMRSVLNEVGLSPTAAAGILRRADENDRQSLWLARFAAAQLADMALAAADHGVSNAAAASPLDLSLHPMARVKAESSRYPRPQRIALAVDTLAARHVQQPEDNFLIQALINEGAAATPVILAKLKGMNPRPQDRIGPGFAFLFRALEGIGGAEATEAVAAFLTHPHARVRAHAEQSYSVLVTGKRRNWATPF
;
A
#
# COMPACT_ATOMS: atom_id res chain seq x y z
N MET A 1 -30.23 -35.46 9.81
CA MET A 1 -29.00 -34.64 9.80
C MET A 1 -29.07 -33.62 8.67
N ARG A 2 -29.44 -32.35 8.96
CA ARG A 2 -29.36 -31.17 8.05
C ARG A 2 -29.96 -29.95 8.79
N ARG A 3 -29.25 -29.42 9.79
CA ARG A 3 -29.58 -28.16 10.50
C ARG A 3 -28.30 -27.53 11.07
N SER A 4 -27.37 -27.09 10.21
CA SER A 4 -26.15 -26.41 10.68
C SER A 4 -25.63 -25.28 9.77
N THR A 5 -26.18 -25.11 8.57
CA THR A 5 -25.65 -24.12 7.61
C THR A 5 -26.32 -22.74 7.67
N LEU A 6 -27.41 -22.58 8.42
CA LEU A 6 -28.19 -21.33 8.45
C LEU A 6 -27.80 -20.35 9.57
N LEU A 7 -26.93 -20.74 10.51
CA LEU A 7 -26.60 -19.90 11.67
C LEU A 7 -25.42 -18.94 11.41
N ILE A 8 -24.57 -19.20 10.41
CA ILE A 8 -23.37 -18.37 10.15
C ILE A 8 -23.71 -17.09 9.39
N THR A 9 -24.80 -17.07 8.61
CA THR A 9 -25.21 -15.90 7.82
C THR A 9 -25.82 -14.78 8.67
N LEU A 10 -26.35 -15.09 9.86
CA LEU A 10 -27.06 -14.13 10.72
C LEU A 10 -26.15 -13.32 11.66
N VAL A 11 -24.90 -13.75 11.90
CA VAL A 11 -23.98 -13.07 12.82
C VAL A 11 -23.04 -12.10 12.09
N VAL A 12 -22.69 -12.35 10.83
CA VAL A 12 -21.72 -11.53 10.07
C VAL A 12 -22.37 -10.27 9.46
N PHE A 13 -23.65 -10.35 9.09
CA PHE A 13 -24.37 -9.26 8.40
C PHE A 13 -24.56 -7.98 9.23
N PRO A 14 -24.95 -8.02 10.54
CA PRO A 14 -25.11 -6.79 11.31
C PRO A 14 -23.78 -6.07 11.59
N PHE A 15 -22.65 -6.80 11.62
CA PHE A 15 -21.32 -6.20 11.84
C PHE A 15 -20.82 -5.40 10.63
N LEU A 16 -21.04 -5.90 9.41
CA LEU A 16 -20.71 -5.19 8.17
C LEU A 16 -21.58 -3.94 7.97
N LEU A 17 -22.85 -4.01 8.38
CA LEU A 17 -23.77 -2.87 8.29
C LEU A 17 -23.43 -1.78 9.32
N ALA A 18 -23.08 -2.17 10.57
CA ALA A 18 -22.64 -1.24 11.60
C ALA A 18 -21.33 -0.53 11.21
N TRP A 19 -20.40 -1.25 10.55
CA TRP A 19 -19.18 -0.65 10.01
C TRP A 19 -19.49 0.33 8.86
N ALA A 20 -20.36 -0.02 7.91
CA ALA A 20 -20.74 0.87 6.80
C ALA A 20 -21.48 2.14 7.26
N VAL A 21 -22.29 2.05 8.32
CA VAL A 21 -23.01 3.21 8.90
C VAL A 21 -22.07 4.10 9.70
N HIS A 22 -21.16 3.54 10.50
CA HIS A 22 -20.14 4.32 11.21
C HIS A 22 -19.17 4.99 10.22
N PHE A 23 -18.80 4.29 9.14
CA PHE A 23 -17.98 4.81 8.04
C PHE A 23 -18.68 5.92 7.24
N ARG A 24 -20.00 6.02 7.24
CA ARG A 24 -20.69 7.14 6.57
C ARG A 24 -20.84 8.36 7.49
N ALA A 25 -21.00 8.14 8.79
CA ALA A 25 -21.16 9.21 9.79
C ALA A 25 -19.87 9.99 10.06
N THR A 26 -18.70 9.34 9.98
CA THR A 26 -17.40 9.99 10.21
C THR A 26 -16.89 10.76 8.97
N PHE A 27 -17.47 10.52 7.80
CA PHE A 27 -16.97 10.99 6.50
C PHE A 27 -17.94 12.00 5.85
N GLY A 28 -18.09 13.16 6.49
CA GLY A 28 -18.71 14.31 5.83
C GLY A 28 -18.14 14.52 4.43
N ALA A 29 -18.99 14.96 3.49
CA ALA A 29 -18.64 15.13 2.09
C ALA A 29 -17.34 15.94 1.95
N LEU A 30 -16.30 15.34 1.37
CA LEU A 30 -15.10 16.09 0.99
C LEU A 30 -15.51 17.15 -0.04
N PRO A 31 -14.98 18.38 0.05
CA PRO A 31 -15.27 19.40 -0.93
C PRO A 31 -14.83 18.93 -2.32
N PRO A 32 -15.60 19.26 -3.38
CA PRO A 32 -15.26 18.85 -4.74
C PRO A 32 -13.89 19.42 -5.11
N THR A 33 -12.94 18.55 -5.44
CA THR A 33 -11.66 18.94 -6.00
C THR A 33 -11.91 19.54 -7.38
N GLY A 34 -11.85 20.86 -7.47
CA GLY A 34 -11.97 21.59 -8.73
C GLY A 34 -10.95 21.05 -9.75
N GLY A 35 -11.43 20.75 -10.95
CA GLY A 35 -10.63 20.20 -12.03
C GLY A 35 -9.48 21.13 -12.39
N ARG A 36 -8.27 20.81 -11.93
CA ARG A 36 -7.03 21.35 -12.46
C ARG A 36 -6.42 20.29 -13.38
N SER A 37 -6.27 20.67 -14.64
CA SER A 37 -5.46 19.95 -15.63
C SER A 37 -4.04 19.77 -15.09
N MET A 38 -3.58 18.52 -14.97
CA MET A 38 -2.17 18.24 -14.66
C MET A 38 -1.27 18.82 -15.76
N PRO A 39 -0.16 19.50 -15.41
CA PRO A 39 0.81 19.96 -16.39
C PRO A 39 1.48 18.79 -17.10
N ALA A 40 1.64 18.92 -18.42
CA ALA A 40 2.06 17.87 -19.37
C ALA A 40 3.56 17.50 -19.36
N HIS A 41 4.25 17.53 -18.21
CA HIS A 41 5.71 17.35 -18.15
C HIS A 41 6.24 16.22 -17.25
N ALA A 42 5.41 15.27 -16.86
CA ALA A 42 5.93 13.95 -16.53
C ALA A 42 5.88 13.10 -17.79
N ALA A 43 6.99 12.99 -18.53
CA ALA A 43 7.18 11.84 -19.40
C ALA A 43 6.84 10.62 -18.54
N THR A 44 5.76 9.93 -18.88
CA THR A 44 5.35 8.71 -18.19
C THR A 44 6.46 7.72 -18.44
N SER A 45 7.44 7.67 -17.54
CA SER A 45 8.50 6.66 -17.59
C SER A 45 7.79 5.32 -17.61
N VAL A 46 7.75 4.69 -18.77
CA VAL A 46 7.15 3.37 -18.93
C VAL A 46 8.10 2.41 -18.25
N MET A 47 7.67 1.84 -17.13
CA MET A 47 8.42 0.82 -16.42
C MET A 47 8.69 -0.35 -17.38
N THR A 48 9.91 -0.85 -17.43
CA THR A 48 10.24 -2.02 -18.25
C THR A 48 9.76 -3.30 -17.59
N LEU A 49 9.70 -4.41 -18.34
CA LEU A 49 9.40 -5.72 -17.77
C LEU A 49 10.43 -6.11 -16.70
N ASP A 50 11.72 -5.92 -16.99
CA ASP A 50 12.82 -6.21 -16.07
C ASP A 50 12.70 -5.40 -14.76
N GLU A 51 12.33 -4.12 -14.84
CA GLU A 51 12.08 -3.28 -13.67
C GLU A 51 10.90 -3.80 -12.84
N HIS A 52 9.84 -4.27 -13.51
CA HIS A 52 8.68 -4.83 -12.84
C HIS A 52 9.00 -6.15 -12.12
N GLU A 53 9.74 -7.04 -12.77
CA GLU A 53 10.21 -8.30 -12.19
C GLU A 53 11.14 -8.04 -11.01
N LEU A 54 12.06 -7.09 -11.14
CA LEU A 54 12.95 -6.68 -10.06
C LEU A 54 12.18 -6.10 -8.87
N GLU A 55 11.18 -5.25 -9.10
CA GLU A 55 10.33 -4.75 -8.01
C GLU A 55 9.57 -5.87 -7.31
N SER A 56 9.07 -6.85 -8.07
CA SER A 56 8.40 -8.02 -7.50
C SER A 56 9.35 -8.83 -6.64
N GLN A 57 10.54 -9.11 -7.14
CA GLN A 57 11.58 -9.84 -6.41
C GLN A 57 11.95 -9.12 -5.10
N ILE A 58 12.21 -7.81 -5.15
CA ILE A 58 12.55 -7.00 -3.97
C ILE A 58 11.39 -7.01 -2.95
N ARG A 59 10.14 -6.90 -3.41
CA ARG A 59 8.98 -6.98 -2.52
C ARG A 59 8.92 -8.33 -1.82
N ASP A 60 9.10 -9.42 -2.56
CA ASP A 60 9.01 -10.77 -2.03
C ASP A 60 10.12 -11.05 -1.01
N ILE A 61 11.33 -10.52 -1.22
CA ILE A 61 12.42 -10.55 -0.25
C ILE A 61 11.98 -9.94 1.09
N GLY A 62 11.39 -8.74 1.05
CA GLY A 62 10.90 -8.05 2.26
C GLY A 62 9.71 -8.75 2.91
N LEU A 63 8.79 -9.33 2.13
CA LEU A 63 7.62 -10.04 2.65
C LEU A 63 7.99 -11.37 3.31
N GLN A 64 8.93 -12.09 2.72
CA GLN A 64 9.38 -13.40 3.19
C GLN A 64 10.54 -13.30 4.20
N GLN A 65 10.98 -12.09 4.53
CA GLN A 65 12.08 -11.83 5.47
C GLN A 65 13.39 -12.54 5.06
N LYS A 66 13.67 -12.61 3.74
CA LYS A 66 14.83 -13.30 3.17
C LYS A 66 16.10 -12.47 3.29
N ALA A 67 16.72 -12.52 4.47
CA ALA A 67 17.94 -11.75 4.76
C ALA A 67 19.12 -12.13 3.84
N ASP A 68 19.19 -13.37 3.37
CA ASP A 68 20.21 -13.87 2.43
C ASP A 68 20.10 -13.25 1.03
N ALA A 69 18.92 -12.79 0.63
CA ALA A 69 18.67 -12.14 -0.65
C ALA A 69 18.71 -10.60 -0.58
N VAL A 70 19.00 -10.02 0.59
CA VAL A 70 18.97 -8.55 0.81
C VAL A 70 19.90 -7.77 -0.11
N GLY A 71 20.98 -8.41 -0.60
CA GLY A 71 21.92 -7.81 -1.57
C GLY A 71 21.24 -7.30 -2.83
N VAL A 72 20.14 -7.94 -3.28
CA VAL A 72 19.35 -7.47 -4.43
C VAL A 72 18.73 -6.11 -4.13
N ALA A 73 18.13 -5.92 -2.95
CA ALA A 73 17.56 -4.65 -2.53
C ALA A 73 18.62 -3.57 -2.32
N VAL A 74 19.78 -3.91 -1.74
CA VAL A 74 20.90 -2.97 -1.56
C VAL A 74 21.40 -2.47 -2.91
N ASN A 75 21.62 -3.36 -3.88
CA ASN A 75 22.06 -2.98 -5.23
C ASN A 75 21.02 -2.10 -5.95
N ALA A 76 19.74 -2.39 -5.75
CA ALA A 76 18.63 -1.65 -6.34
C ALA A 76 18.51 -0.20 -5.85
N LEU A 77 19.17 0.20 -4.74
CA LEU A 77 19.26 1.60 -4.32
C LEU A 77 20.00 2.50 -5.34
N ASN A 78 20.82 1.92 -6.21
CA ASN A 78 21.53 2.66 -7.27
C ASN A 78 20.84 2.56 -8.64
N HIS A 79 19.66 1.92 -8.72
CA HIS A 79 18.96 1.72 -9.98
C HIS A 79 18.47 3.06 -10.56
N PRO A 80 18.48 3.30 -11.89
CA PRO A 80 18.03 4.57 -12.48
C PRO A 80 16.55 4.90 -12.23
N SER A 81 15.69 3.88 -12.18
CA SER A 81 14.26 4.05 -11.86
C SER A 81 14.02 4.35 -10.38
N VAL A 82 13.35 5.49 -10.13
CA VAL A 82 12.89 5.93 -8.79
C VAL A 82 11.97 4.88 -8.16
N SER A 83 11.14 4.21 -8.96
CA SER A 83 10.18 3.22 -8.44
C SER A 83 10.90 2.00 -7.86
N VAL A 84 11.94 1.51 -8.56
CA VAL A 84 12.81 0.43 -8.09
C VAL A 84 13.53 0.82 -6.81
N ARG A 85 14.12 2.03 -6.75
CA ARG A 85 14.79 2.54 -5.54
C ARG A 85 13.83 2.66 -4.35
N ARG A 86 12.62 3.16 -4.56
CA ARG A 86 11.58 3.20 -3.51
C ARG A 86 11.19 1.81 -3.03
N ARG A 87 11.09 0.84 -3.94
CA ARG A 87 10.80 -0.55 -3.57
C ARG A 87 11.92 -1.15 -2.74
N ALA A 88 13.18 -0.86 -3.09
CA ALA A 88 14.35 -1.23 -2.31
C ALA A 88 14.33 -0.62 -0.91
N LEU A 89 14.09 0.70 -0.79
CA LEU A 89 13.94 1.38 0.50
C LEU A 89 12.84 0.73 1.36
N TRP A 90 11.69 0.41 0.78
CA TRP A 90 10.60 -0.27 1.47
C TRP A 90 11.01 -1.68 1.97
N CYS A 91 11.72 -2.45 1.14
CA CYS A 91 12.22 -3.77 1.54
C CYS A 91 13.21 -3.66 2.72
N LEU A 92 14.18 -2.75 2.64
CA LEU A 92 15.21 -2.55 3.66
C LEU A 92 14.62 -2.04 4.98
N ALA A 93 13.64 -1.14 4.91
CA ALA A 93 12.81 -0.71 6.04
C ALA A 93 12.15 -1.92 6.74
N ARG A 94 11.51 -2.79 5.96
CA ARG A 94 10.79 -3.96 6.48
C ARG A 94 11.70 -5.02 7.11
N LEU A 95 12.96 -5.10 6.67
CA LEU A 95 13.98 -5.97 7.23
C LEU A 95 14.77 -5.31 8.38
N ALA A 96 14.54 -4.03 8.66
CA ALA A 96 15.36 -3.22 9.58
C ALA A 96 16.87 -3.35 9.31
N TYR A 97 17.27 -3.42 8.03
CA TYR A 97 18.62 -3.82 7.64
C TYR A 97 19.66 -2.70 7.81
N GLN A 98 20.28 -2.65 9.00
CA GLN A 98 21.28 -1.65 9.40
C GLN A 98 22.45 -1.48 8.41
N PRO A 99 23.05 -2.53 7.81
CA PRO A 99 24.22 -2.36 6.94
C PRO A 99 23.95 -1.52 5.68
N ALA A 100 22.69 -1.30 5.29
CA ALA A 100 22.35 -0.43 4.17
C ALA A 100 22.29 1.07 4.54
N LEU A 101 22.36 1.44 5.83
CA LEU A 101 22.23 2.84 6.27
C LEU A 101 23.16 3.80 5.53
N PRO A 102 24.47 3.51 5.30
CA PRO A 102 25.33 4.43 4.55
C PRO A 102 24.82 4.73 3.12
N ALA A 103 24.28 3.72 2.43
CA ALA A 103 23.73 3.90 1.08
C ALA A 103 22.39 4.66 1.11
N ILE A 104 21.55 4.41 2.13
CA ILE A 104 20.28 5.12 2.32
C ILE A 104 20.53 6.59 2.68
N ASP A 105 21.51 6.87 3.53
CA ASP A 105 21.90 8.24 3.90
C ASP A 105 22.40 9.04 2.70
N ALA A 106 23.09 8.38 1.76
CA ALA A 106 23.50 9.02 0.50
C ALA A 106 22.30 9.42 -0.37
N LEU A 107 21.20 8.64 -0.37
CA LEU A 107 19.94 8.98 -1.05
C LEU A 107 19.12 10.04 -0.30
N ALA A 108 19.30 10.14 1.02
CA ALA A 108 18.64 11.12 1.87
C ALA A 108 19.13 12.55 1.65
N GLN A 109 20.27 12.72 0.98
CA GLN A 109 20.80 14.03 0.58
C GLN A 109 20.28 14.38 -0.81
N PRO A 110 19.37 15.37 -0.94
CA PRO A 110 18.83 15.73 -2.25
C PRO A 110 19.94 16.27 -3.15
N ARG A 111 20.13 15.66 -4.33
CA ARG A 111 21.07 16.22 -5.33
C ARG A 111 20.42 17.37 -6.11
N PRO A 112 21.22 18.29 -6.70
CA PRO A 112 20.68 19.32 -7.57
C PRO A 112 19.83 18.71 -8.71
N GLY A 113 18.56 19.12 -8.80
CA GLY A 113 17.63 18.62 -9.83
C GLY A 113 16.93 17.30 -9.50
N GLU A 114 17.24 16.64 -8.37
CA GLU A 114 16.53 15.43 -7.94
C GLU A 114 15.18 15.73 -7.29
N VAL A 115 14.29 14.73 -7.34
CA VAL A 115 12.95 14.83 -6.76
C VAL A 115 13.06 14.80 -5.23
N VAL A 116 12.80 15.94 -4.60
CA VAL A 116 12.77 16.17 -3.12
C VAL A 116 12.05 15.04 -2.36
N GLN A 117 11.07 14.42 -3.00
CA GLN A 117 10.26 13.34 -2.46
C GLN A 117 11.06 12.07 -2.15
N GLU A 118 12.03 11.68 -2.98
CA GLU A 118 12.81 10.45 -2.75
C GLU A 118 13.76 10.62 -1.57
N ALA A 119 14.46 11.75 -1.49
CA ALA A 119 15.30 12.08 -0.35
C ALA A 119 14.48 12.12 0.95
N ALA A 120 13.27 12.70 0.93
CA ALA A 120 12.37 12.67 2.09
C ALA A 120 12.02 11.24 2.51
N TYR A 121 11.71 10.36 1.55
CA TYR A 121 11.41 8.96 1.86
C TYR A 121 12.61 8.20 2.43
N ALA A 122 13.80 8.35 1.82
CA ALA A 122 15.04 7.75 2.32
C ALA A 122 15.36 8.20 3.75
N ARG A 123 15.16 9.49 4.08
CA ARG A 123 15.31 10.01 5.45
C ARG A 123 14.40 9.30 6.45
N VAL A 124 13.12 9.14 6.13
CA VAL A 124 12.17 8.44 7.02
C VAL A 124 12.55 6.96 7.19
N VAL A 125 12.94 6.30 6.12
CA VAL A 125 13.38 4.89 6.15
C VAL A 125 14.63 4.70 7.00
N ALA A 126 15.64 5.56 6.83
CA ALA A 126 16.85 5.52 7.65
C ALA A 126 16.53 5.68 9.15
N ALA A 127 15.67 6.65 9.47
CA ALA A 127 15.21 6.89 10.84
C ALA A 127 14.45 5.70 11.43
N GLN A 128 13.60 5.04 10.65
CA GLN A 128 12.90 3.84 11.09
C GLN A 128 13.84 2.65 11.30
N ILE A 129 14.82 2.44 10.41
CA ILE A 129 15.85 1.41 10.60
C ILE A 129 16.60 1.67 11.91
N ARG A 130 17.09 2.89 12.15
CA ARG A 130 17.79 3.24 13.41
C ARG A 130 16.90 3.06 14.64
N ALA A 131 15.66 3.53 14.59
CA ALA A 131 14.70 3.38 15.70
C ALA A 131 14.41 1.92 16.05
N THR A 132 14.54 1.00 15.08
CA THR A 132 14.27 -0.44 15.26
C THR A 132 15.53 -1.28 15.40
N ALA A 133 16.71 -0.66 15.57
CA ALA A 133 18.00 -1.35 15.70
C ALA A 133 18.05 -2.36 16.86
N SER A 134 17.30 -2.10 17.94
CA SER A 134 17.20 -3.00 19.10
C SER A 134 16.20 -4.16 18.91
N GLY A 135 15.59 -4.26 17.73
CA GLY A 135 14.58 -5.28 17.39
C GLY A 135 13.14 -4.75 17.36
N PRO A 136 12.17 -5.63 17.05
CA PRO A 136 10.76 -5.25 16.99
C PRO A 136 10.22 -4.88 18.37
N ALA A 137 9.32 -3.89 18.41
CA ALA A 137 8.60 -3.53 19.63
C ALA A 137 7.79 -4.71 20.16
N ARG A 138 7.89 -4.98 21.47
CA ARG A 138 7.18 -6.07 22.16
C ARG A 138 5.89 -5.63 22.84
N ASP A 139 5.72 -4.33 23.04
CA ASP A 139 4.55 -3.71 23.64
C ASP A 139 4.32 -2.31 23.04
N ALA A 140 3.20 -1.68 23.43
CA ALA A 140 2.81 -0.37 22.93
C ALA A 140 3.77 0.75 23.36
N THR A 141 4.39 0.65 24.54
CA THR A 141 5.30 1.67 25.06
C THR A 141 6.62 1.66 24.28
N ALA A 142 7.18 0.48 24.01
CA ALA A 142 8.33 0.32 23.14
C ALA A 142 8.03 0.83 21.72
N LEU A 143 6.85 0.51 21.19
CA LEU A 143 6.43 0.96 19.86
C LEU A 143 6.33 2.48 19.78
N GLU A 144 5.67 3.12 20.76
CA GLU A 144 5.56 4.57 20.84
C GLU A 144 6.95 5.23 20.90
N ALA A 145 7.87 4.69 21.71
CA ALA A 145 9.24 5.20 21.82
C ALA A 145 9.98 5.12 20.47
N GLN A 146 9.88 3.99 19.76
CA GLN A 146 10.46 3.84 18.42
C GLN A 146 9.86 4.85 17.43
N MET A 147 8.53 4.99 17.40
CA MET A 147 7.82 5.92 16.53
C MET A 147 8.19 7.39 16.79
N ARG A 148 8.33 7.78 18.06
CA ARG A 148 8.83 9.10 18.45
C ARG A 148 10.28 9.31 18.01
N SER A 149 11.12 8.29 18.10
CA SER A 149 12.49 8.35 17.60
C SER A 149 12.53 8.65 16.11
N VAL A 150 11.67 8.00 15.29
CA VAL A 150 11.57 8.28 13.86
C VAL A 150 11.25 9.74 13.59
N LEU A 151 10.24 10.28 14.28
CA LEU A 151 9.82 11.67 14.13
C LEU A 151 10.91 12.67 14.55
N ASN A 152 11.55 12.44 15.69
CA ASN A 152 12.63 13.29 16.19
C ASN A 152 13.81 13.33 15.23
N GLU A 153 14.20 12.18 14.69
CA GLU A 153 15.35 12.07 13.80
C GLU A 153 15.14 12.79 12.46
N VAL A 154 13.90 12.79 11.95
CA VAL A 154 13.56 13.57 10.74
C VAL A 154 13.24 15.04 11.04
N GLY A 155 13.28 15.46 12.31
CA GLY A 155 13.03 16.84 12.73
C GLY A 155 11.56 17.24 12.71
N LEU A 156 10.63 16.28 12.85
CA LEU A 156 9.19 16.53 12.89
C LEU A 156 8.64 16.37 14.30
N SER A 157 8.01 17.41 14.84
CA SER A 157 7.17 17.23 16.02
C SER A 157 5.80 16.66 15.62
N PRO A 158 5.12 15.89 16.48
CA PRO A 158 3.78 15.37 16.17
C PRO A 158 2.77 16.46 15.82
N THR A 159 2.79 17.58 16.55
CA THR A 159 1.92 18.74 16.30
C THR A 159 2.20 19.39 14.95
N ALA A 160 3.48 19.56 14.60
CA ALA A 160 3.86 20.12 13.30
C ALA A 160 3.44 19.20 12.15
N ALA A 161 3.72 17.90 12.25
CA ALA A 161 3.32 16.90 11.26
C ALA A 161 1.79 16.87 11.06
N ALA A 162 1.01 16.88 12.15
CA ALA A 162 -0.45 16.95 12.07
C ALA A 162 -0.93 18.25 11.40
N GLY A 163 -0.31 19.39 11.71
CA GLY A 163 -0.62 20.67 11.07
C GLY A 163 -0.34 20.65 9.57
N ILE A 164 0.79 20.07 9.16
CA ILE A 164 1.17 19.91 7.74
C ILE A 164 0.16 19.01 7.01
N LEU A 165 -0.18 17.85 7.57
CA LEU A 165 -1.11 16.90 6.96
C LEU A 165 -2.52 17.48 6.79
N ARG A 166 -3.02 18.27 7.77
CA ARG A 166 -4.34 18.90 7.70
C ARG A 166 -4.43 19.99 6.65
N ARG A 167 -3.42 20.85 6.57
CA ARG A 167 -3.43 21.98 5.63
C ARG A 167 -3.20 21.55 4.20
N ALA A 168 -2.51 20.42 4.00
CA ALA A 168 -2.04 19.98 2.69
C ALA A 168 -1.39 21.13 1.90
N ASP A 169 -0.69 22.03 2.60
CA ASP A 169 -0.15 23.25 2.02
C ASP A 169 0.95 22.90 1.03
N GLU A 170 0.65 23.06 -0.26
CA GLU A 170 1.57 22.72 -1.34
C GLU A 170 2.74 23.70 -1.47
N ASN A 171 2.73 24.81 -0.71
CA ASN A 171 3.83 25.80 -0.75
C ASN A 171 5.10 25.27 -0.10
N ASP A 172 5.00 24.32 0.84
CA ASP A 172 6.15 23.59 1.41
C ASP A 172 6.03 22.08 1.09
N ARG A 173 6.27 21.75 -0.18
CA ARG A 173 6.22 20.37 -0.67
C ARG A 173 7.17 19.45 0.08
N GLN A 174 8.33 19.95 0.52
CA GLN A 174 9.32 19.13 1.21
C GLN A 174 8.79 18.66 2.57
N SER A 175 8.29 19.58 3.38
CA SER A 175 7.70 19.24 4.68
C SER A 175 6.45 18.39 4.52
N LEU A 176 5.64 18.65 3.49
CA LEU A 176 4.47 17.82 3.19
C LEU A 176 4.86 16.37 2.87
N TRP A 177 5.85 16.15 2.00
CA TRP A 177 6.31 14.80 1.68
C TRP A 177 6.89 14.09 2.89
N LEU A 178 7.72 14.78 3.67
CA LEU A 178 8.30 14.23 4.89
C LEU A 178 7.22 13.78 5.88
N ALA A 179 6.19 14.62 6.10
CA ALA A 179 5.08 14.28 6.99
C ALA A 179 4.23 13.11 6.47
N ARG A 180 4.00 13.03 5.15
CA ARG A 180 3.28 11.92 4.52
C ARG A 180 4.05 10.60 4.65
N PHE A 181 5.35 10.61 4.36
CA PHE A 181 6.20 9.43 4.49
C PHE A 181 6.36 9.00 5.95
N ALA A 182 6.50 9.96 6.88
CA ALA A 182 6.50 9.65 8.31
C ALA A 182 5.19 8.96 8.71
N ALA A 183 4.03 9.53 8.38
CA ALA A 183 2.74 8.90 8.70
C ALA A 183 2.61 7.49 8.09
N ALA A 184 3.03 7.31 6.83
CA ALA A 184 3.04 6.01 6.17
C ALA A 184 3.92 4.98 6.88
N GLN A 185 5.13 5.38 7.28
CA GLN A 185 6.10 4.51 7.92
C GLN A 185 5.69 4.15 9.36
N LEU A 186 5.15 5.12 10.11
CA LEU A 186 4.56 4.86 11.43
C LEU A 186 3.41 3.85 11.31
N ALA A 187 2.56 3.97 10.29
CA ALA A 187 1.51 2.98 10.07
C ALA A 187 2.04 1.59 9.71
N ASP A 188 3.14 1.50 8.96
CA ASP A 188 3.83 0.22 8.70
C ASP A 188 4.44 -0.38 9.96
N MET A 189 5.04 0.44 10.83
CA MET A 189 5.54 0.00 12.14
C MET A 189 4.41 -0.53 13.03
N ALA A 190 3.26 0.15 13.07
CA ALA A 190 2.09 -0.30 13.79
C ALA A 190 1.56 -1.64 13.25
N LEU A 191 1.49 -1.79 11.92
CA LEU A 191 1.06 -3.02 11.28
C LEU A 191 2.01 -4.18 11.59
N ALA A 192 3.32 -3.95 11.51
CA ALA A 192 4.34 -4.95 11.84
C ALA A 192 4.28 -5.34 13.32
N ALA A 193 4.10 -4.38 14.24
CA ALA A 193 3.96 -4.67 15.67
C ALA A 193 2.69 -5.46 15.97
N ALA A 194 1.57 -5.16 15.31
CA ALA A 194 0.34 -5.94 15.41
C ALA A 194 0.54 -7.39 14.93
N ASP A 195 1.30 -7.60 13.85
CA ASP A 195 1.68 -8.94 13.37
C ASP A 195 2.54 -9.72 14.39
N HIS A 196 3.20 -9.02 15.33
CA HIS A 196 3.95 -9.60 16.46
C HIS A 196 3.15 -9.61 17.78
N GLY A 197 1.84 -9.35 17.74
CA GLY A 197 0.96 -9.47 18.91
C GLY A 197 0.80 -8.20 19.75
N VAL A 198 1.35 -7.06 19.32
CA VAL A 198 1.12 -5.78 20.02
C VAL A 198 -0.33 -5.32 19.80
N SER A 199 -1.14 -5.44 20.85
CA SER A 199 -2.53 -5.02 20.83
C SER A 199 -2.65 -3.50 20.67
N ASN A 200 -3.62 -3.05 19.85
CA ASN A 200 -3.86 -1.63 19.58
C ASN A 200 -2.62 -0.86 19.08
N ALA A 201 -1.71 -1.51 18.34
CA ALA A 201 -0.44 -0.93 17.90
C ALA A 201 -0.58 0.46 17.23
N ALA A 202 -1.64 0.70 16.45
CA ALA A 202 -1.87 2.00 15.83
C ALA A 202 -2.10 3.15 16.83
N ALA A 203 -2.63 2.84 18.02
CA ALA A 203 -2.86 3.84 19.07
C ALA A 203 -1.56 4.29 19.77
N ALA A 204 -0.47 3.54 19.61
CA ALA A 204 0.86 3.94 20.09
C ALA A 204 1.49 5.04 19.23
N SER A 205 0.91 5.35 18.07
CA SER A 205 1.43 6.39 17.20
C SER A 205 1.32 7.77 17.87
N PRO A 206 2.41 8.53 17.98
CA PRO A 206 2.36 9.91 18.47
C PRO A 206 1.67 10.85 17.46
N LEU A 207 1.49 10.40 16.22
CA LEU A 207 0.82 11.12 15.15
C LEU A 207 -0.58 10.55 14.92
N ASP A 208 -1.57 11.42 14.72
CA ASP A 208 -2.89 11.02 14.26
C ASP A 208 -2.83 10.50 12.81
N LEU A 209 -2.76 9.18 12.67
CA LEU A 209 -2.66 8.49 11.38
C LEU A 209 -3.92 8.66 10.52
N SER A 210 -5.05 9.10 11.08
CA SER A 210 -6.28 9.35 10.31
C SER A 210 -6.15 10.53 9.34
N LEU A 211 -5.20 11.42 9.60
CA LEU A 211 -4.91 12.60 8.77
C LEU A 211 -4.25 12.26 7.43
N HIS A 212 -3.72 11.04 7.28
CA HIS A 212 -3.12 10.58 6.03
C HIS A 212 -3.89 9.35 5.51
N PRO A 213 -4.57 9.41 4.36
CA PRO A 213 -5.49 8.36 3.92
C PRO A 213 -4.88 6.95 3.87
N MET A 214 -3.63 6.82 3.41
CA MET A 214 -2.96 5.52 3.40
C MET A 214 -2.60 5.03 4.81
N ALA A 215 -2.13 5.94 5.67
CA ALA A 215 -1.75 5.60 7.02
C ALA A 215 -2.98 5.15 7.81
N ARG A 216 -4.12 5.83 7.60
CA ARG A 216 -5.43 5.45 8.13
C ARG A 216 -5.80 4.02 7.74
N VAL A 217 -5.76 3.68 6.45
CA VAL A 217 -6.11 2.32 5.97
C VAL A 217 -5.23 1.26 6.64
N LYS A 218 -3.92 1.49 6.72
CA LYS A 218 -2.98 0.56 7.39
C LYS A 218 -3.25 0.45 8.90
N ALA A 219 -3.46 1.59 9.57
CA ALA A 219 -3.76 1.67 10.99
C ALA A 219 -5.07 0.93 11.34
N GLU A 220 -6.13 1.15 10.57
CA GLU A 220 -7.41 0.43 10.73
C GLU A 220 -7.24 -1.07 10.47
N SER A 221 -6.47 -1.43 9.44
CA SER A 221 -6.22 -2.83 9.10
C SER A 221 -5.42 -3.56 10.17
N SER A 222 -4.54 -2.88 10.92
CA SER A 222 -3.73 -3.49 11.99
C SER A 222 -4.54 -4.17 13.11
N ARG A 223 -5.83 -3.89 13.21
CA ARG A 223 -6.76 -4.54 14.16
C ARG A 223 -7.13 -5.97 13.78
N TYR A 224 -6.83 -6.38 12.56
CA TYR A 224 -7.20 -7.69 12.03
C TYR A 224 -5.95 -8.54 11.74
N PRO A 225 -6.03 -9.86 11.95
CA PRO A 225 -5.03 -10.80 11.45
C PRO A 225 -4.84 -10.66 9.94
N ARG A 226 -3.62 -10.90 9.47
CA ARG A 226 -3.23 -10.74 8.06
C ARG A 226 -4.21 -11.35 7.03
N PRO A 227 -4.71 -12.59 7.16
CA PRO A 227 -5.67 -13.14 6.20
C PRO A 227 -6.99 -12.35 6.14
N GLN A 228 -7.47 -11.86 7.29
CA GLN A 228 -8.68 -11.06 7.37
C GLN A 228 -8.48 -9.66 6.77
N ARG A 229 -7.29 -9.06 6.89
CA ARG A 229 -6.95 -7.78 6.24
C ARG A 229 -7.05 -7.89 4.72
N ILE A 230 -6.47 -8.94 4.15
CA ILE A 230 -6.50 -9.20 2.71
C ILE A 230 -7.97 -9.36 2.26
N ALA A 231 -8.74 -10.20 2.95
CA ALA A 231 -10.15 -10.41 2.62
C ALA A 231 -10.97 -9.11 2.69
N LEU A 232 -10.79 -8.31 3.75
CA LEU A 232 -11.49 -7.04 3.91
C LEU A 232 -11.16 -6.05 2.79
N ALA A 233 -9.89 -5.92 2.40
CA ALA A 233 -9.47 -5.04 1.32
C ALA A 233 -10.05 -5.51 -0.04
N VAL A 234 -10.04 -6.81 -0.30
CA VAL A 234 -10.66 -7.41 -1.50
C VAL A 234 -12.17 -7.16 -1.52
N ASP A 235 -12.86 -7.41 -0.42
CA ASP A 235 -14.30 -7.20 -0.29
C ASP A 235 -14.70 -5.73 -0.47
N THR A 236 -13.92 -4.82 0.13
CA THR A 236 -14.15 -3.38 0.03
C THR A 236 -14.02 -2.91 -1.41
N LEU A 237 -12.95 -3.31 -2.11
CA LEU A 237 -12.75 -2.96 -3.51
C LEU A 237 -13.81 -3.58 -4.42
N ALA A 238 -14.16 -4.86 -4.20
CA ALA A 238 -15.17 -5.55 -4.99
C ALA A 238 -16.55 -4.90 -4.90
N ALA A 239 -16.90 -4.34 -3.74
CA ALA A 239 -18.17 -3.66 -3.50
C ALA A 239 -18.23 -2.22 -4.05
N ARG A 240 -17.13 -1.68 -4.62
CA ARG A 240 -17.12 -0.30 -5.14
C ARG A 240 -17.96 -0.14 -6.39
N HIS A 241 -18.85 0.83 -6.35
CA HIS A 241 -19.62 1.32 -7.50
C HIS A 241 -19.06 2.63 -8.09
N VAL A 242 -18.29 3.38 -7.29
CA VAL A 242 -17.65 4.65 -7.68
C VAL A 242 -16.23 4.64 -7.15
N GLN A 243 -15.28 5.11 -7.96
CA GLN A 243 -13.88 5.24 -7.56
C GLN A 243 -13.71 6.34 -6.52
N GLN A 244 -13.02 6.00 -5.44
CA GLN A 244 -12.56 6.93 -4.41
C GLN A 244 -11.03 7.02 -4.42
N PRO A 245 -10.44 8.15 -3.99
CA PRO A 245 -8.99 8.26 -3.85
C PRO A 245 -8.38 7.14 -2.99
N GLU A 246 -9.10 6.70 -1.96
CA GLU A 246 -8.67 5.65 -1.03
C GLU A 246 -8.51 4.28 -1.66
N ASP A 247 -9.21 4.01 -2.76
CA ASP A 247 -9.16 2.71 -3.43
C ASP A 247 -7.76 2.43 -3.96
N ASN A 248 -7.00 3.46 -4.35
CA ASN A 248 -5.60 3.28 -4.74
C ASN A 248 -4.73 2.79 -3.57
N PHE A 249 -5.02 3.19 -2.33
CA PHE A 249 -4.29 2.71 -1.16
C PHE A 249 -4.66 1.28 -0.80
N LEU A 250 -5.92 0.88 -0.98
CA LEU A 250 -6.35 -0.51 -0.81
C LEU A 250 -5.72 -1.42 -1.88
N ILE A 251 -5.68 -0.97 -3.14
CA ILE A 251 -4.97 -1.69 -4.20
C ILE A 251 -3.49 -1.81 -3.84
N GLN A 252 -2.84 -0.72 -3.40
CA GLN A 252 -1.43 -0.78 -2.99
C GLN A 252 -1.21 -1.68 -1.76
N ALA A 253 -2.15 -1.73 -0.82
CA ALA A 253 -2.10 -2.64 0.32
C ALA A 253 -2.14 -4.10 -0.17
N LEU A 254 -3.06 -4.46 -1.07
CA LEU A 254 -3.10 -5.80 -1.68
C LEU A 254 -1.82 -6.12 -2.46
N ILE A 255 -1.29 -5.16 -3.22
CA ILE A 255 -0.02 -5.32 -3.93
C ILE A 255 1.13 -5.60 -2.96
N ASN A 256 1.14 -4.92 -1.81
CA ASN A 256 2.14 -5.13 -0.78
C ASN A 256 1.96 -6.48 -0.06
N GLU A 257 0.80 -7.13 -0.16
CA GLU A 257 0.60 -8.49 0.37
C GLU A 257 1.11 -9.59 -0.58
N GLY A 258 1.39 -9.24 -1.85
CA GLY A 258 2.03 -10.11 -2.84
C GLY A 258 1.21 -11.37 -3.14
N ALA A 259 1.90 -12.51 -3.29
CA ALA A 259 1.29 -13.79 -3.62
C ALA A 259 0.16 -14.22 -2.66
N ALA A 260 0.20 -13.79 -1.39
CA ALA A 260 -0.85 -14.12 -0.42
C ALA A 260 -2.21 -13.51 -0.78
N ALA A 261 -2.24 -12.40 -1.53
CA ALA A 261 -3.48 -11.75 -1.97
C ALA A 261 -4.07 -12.38 -3.24
N THR A 262 -3.24 -12.95 -4.11
CA THR A 262 -3.64 -13.54 -5.40
C THR A 262 -4.81 -14.54 -5.29
N PRO A 263 -4.75 -15.59 -4.44
CA PRO A 263 -5.85 -16.57 -4.36
C PRO A 263 -7.14 -15.96 -3.83
N VAL A 264 -7.07 -14.97 -2.92
CA VAL A 264 -8.25 -14.28 -2.37
C VAL A 264 -8.91 -13.40 -3.43
N ILE A 265 -8.10 -12.66 -4.20
CA ILE A 265 -8.59 -11.85 -5.33
C ILE A 265 -9.23 -12.75 -6.39
N LEU A 266 -8.57 -13.84 -6.78
CA LEU A 266 -9.07 -14.79 -7.77
C LEU A 266 -10.41 -15.42 -7.33
N ALA A 267 -10.50 -15.86 -6.08
CA ALA A 267 -11.74 -16.39 -5.51
C ALA A 267 -12.87 -15.35 -5.56
N LYS A 268 -12.55 -14.08 -5.22
CA LYS A 268 -13.53 -13.00 -5.29
C LYS A 268 -14.00 -12.72 -6.71
N LEU A 269 -13.08 -12.60 -7.68
CA LEU A 269 -13.40 -12.38 -9.08
C LEU A 269 -14.29 -13.49 -9.65
N LYS A 270 -14.04 -14.76 -9.29
CA LYS A 270 -14.89 -15.90 -9.69
C LYS A 270 -16.29 -15.84 -9.06
N GLY A 271 -16.40 -15.29 -7.86
CA GLY A 271 -17.69 -15.12 -7.16
C GLY A 271 -18.49 -13.91 -7.60
N MET A 272 -17.83 -12.89 -8.19
CA MET A 272 -18.50 -11.76 -8.83
C MET A 272 -19.09 -12.29 -10.15
N ASN A 273 -20.38 -12.63 -10.17
CA ASN A 273 -21.05 -13.21 -11.34
C ASN A 273 -21.94 -12.16 -12.04
N PRO A 274 -21.38 -11.24 -12.84
CA PRO A 274 -22.14 -10.22 -13.53
C PRO A 274 -22.93 -10.87 -14.68
N ARG A 275 -24.21 -10.53 -14.79
CA ARG A 275 -25.01 -10.92 -15.96
C ARG A 275 -24.50 -10.16 -17.18
N PRO A 276 -24.61 -10.69 -18.41
CA PRO A 276 -24.08 -10.06 -19.63
C PRO A 276 -24.52 -8.60 -19.84
N GLN A 277 -25.71 -8.23 -19.35
CA GLN A 277 -26.31 -6.90 -19.43
C GLN A 277 -25.94 -5.97 -18.27
N ASP A 278 -25.29 -6.47 -17.22
CA ASP A 278 -25.03 -5.67 -16.02
C ASP A 278 -23.97 -4.61 -16.29
N ARG A 279 -24.20 -3.41 -15.75
CA ARG A 279 -23.12 -2.43 -15.66
C ARG A 279 -22.13 -2.89 -14.60
N ILE A 280 -20.99 -3.39 -15.06
CA ILE A 280 -19.87 -3.69 -14.17
C ILE A 280 -19.35 -2.41 -13.53
N GLY A 281 -19.37 -2.38 -12.20
CA GLY A 281 -18.75 -1.35 -11.39
C GLY A 281 -17.22 -1.44 -11.41
N PRO A 282 -16.52 -0.43 -10.85
CA PRO A 282 -15.06 -0.38 -10.84
C PRO A 282 -14.39 -1.50 -10.04
N GLY A 283 -15.13 -2.25 -9.21
CA GLY A 283 -14.56 -3.32 -8.39
C GLY A 283 -13.77 -4.38 -9.18
N PHE A 284 -14.26 -4.81 -10.35
CA PHE A 284 -13.50 -5.72 -11.23
C PHE A 284 -12.17 -5.10 -11.66
N ALA A 285 -12.20 -3.85 -12.12
CA ALA A 285 -11.01 -3.14 -12.58
C ALA A 285 -9.98 -2.97 -11.44
N PHE A 286 -10.43 -2.70 -10.22
CA PHE A 286 -9.54 -2.58 -9.05
C PHE A 286 -8.86 -3.90 -8.69
N LEU A 287 -9.60 -5.01 -8.71
CA LEU A 287 -9.03 -6.33 -8.43
C LEU A 287 -8.05 -6.78 -9.51
N PHE A 288 -8.36 -6.57 -10.79
CA PHE A 288 -7.41 -6.81 -11.88
C PHE A 288 -6.17 -5.93 -11.78
N ARG A 289 -6.32 -4.66 -11.40
CA ARG A 289 -5.21 -3.74 -11.17
C ARG A 289 -4.34 -4.16 -9.97
N ALA A 290 -4.93 -4.73 -8.93
CA ALA A 290 -4.17 -5.31 -7.82
C ALA A 290 -3.35 -6.53 -8.30
N LEU A 291 -3.94 -7.43 -9.10
CA LEU A 291 -3.22 -8.56 -9.70
C LEU A 291 -2.10 -8.10 -10.63
N GLU A 292 -2.34 -7.10 -11.48
CA GLU A 292 -1.31 -6.45 -12.29
C GLU A 292 -0.16 -6.02 -11.39
N GLY A 293 -0.46 -5.24 -10.35
CA GLY A 293 0.48 -4.74 -9.34
C GLY A 293 1.29 -5.82 -8.62
N ILE A 294 0.64 -6.94 -8.28
CA ILE A 294 1.28 -8.11 -7.67
C ILE A 294 2.24 -8.75 -8.68
N GLY A 295 1.85 -8.98 -9.92
CA GLY A 295 2.74 -9.58 -10.92
C GLY A 295 3.09 -11.04 -10.65
N GLY A 296 4.05 -11.56 -11.41
CA GLY A 296 4.50 -12.96 -11.32
C GLY A 296 3.56 -13.97 -11.99
N ALA A 297 4.00 -15.22 -12.01
CA ALA A 297 3.31 -16.32 -12.71
C ALA A 297 1.89 -16.54 -12.16
N GLU A 298 1.73 -16.58 -10.84
CA GLU A 298 0.42 -16.82 -10.22
C GLU A 298 -0.61 -15.73 -10.55
N ALA A 299 -0.22 -14.44 -10.51
CA ALA A 299 -1.13 -13.37 -10.89
C ALA A 299 -1.45 -13.41 -12.40
N THR A 300 -0.48 -13.77 -13.23
CA THR A 300 -0.65 -13.92 -14.68
C THR A 300 -1.66 -15.02 -15.00
N GLU A 301 -1.53 -16.19 -14.38
CA GLU A 301 -2.50 -17.29 -14.50
C GLU A 301 -3.88 -16.89 -13.97
N ALA A 302 -3.94 -16.17 -12.84
CA ALA A 302 -5.20 -15.69 -12.27
C ALA A 302 -5.94 -14.75 -13.24
N VAL A 303 -5.23 -13.85 -13.93
CA VAL A 303 -5.82 -12.97 -14.95
C VAL A 303 -6.18 -13.75 -16.21
N ALA A 304 -5.33 -14.67 -16.67
CA ALA A 304 -5.55 -15.49 -17.87
C ALA A 304 -6.87 -16.28 -17.81
N ALA A 305 -7.27 -16.73 -16.62
CA ALA A 305 -8.54 -17.42 -16.38
C ALA A 305 -9.80 -16.63 -16.79
N PHE A 306 -9.69 -15.31 -17.02
CA PHE A 306 -10.80 -14.44 -17.41
C PHE A 306 -10.75 -13.96 -18.86
N LEU A 307 -9.76 -14.38 -19.66
CA LEU A 307 -9.64 -13.98 -21.07
C LEU A 307 -10.79 -14.51 -21.95
N THR A 308 -11.45 -15.59 -21.53
CA THR A 308 -12.62 -16.16 -22.23
C THR A 308 -13.92 -15.87 -21.49
N HIS A 309 -13.93 -14.94 -20.54
CA HIS A 309 -15.11 -14.65 -19.73
C HIS A 309 -16.30 -14.19 -20.62
N PRO A 310 -17.53 -14.68 -20.39
CA PRO A 310 -18.68 -14.37 -21.24
C PRO A 310 -19.05 -12.89 -21.22
N HIS A 311 -18.85 -12.22 -20.08
CA HIS A 311 -19.09 -10.80 -19.96
C HIS A 311 -17.97 -9.96 -20.60
N ALA A 312 -18.29 -9.22 -21.66
CA ALA A 312 -17.33 -8.47 -22.49
C ALA A 312 -16.44 -7.50 -21.68
N ARG A 313 -17.00 -6.74 -20.73
CA ARG A 313 -16.21 -5.83 -19.88
C ARG A 313 -15.23 -6.53 -18.93
N VAL A 314 -15.60 -7.69 -18.34
CA VAL A 314 -14.65 -8.48 -17.52
C VAL A 314 -13.49 -8.92 -18.39
N ARG A 315 -13.81 -9.48 -19.56
CA ARG A 315 -12.82 -9.91 -20.54
C ARG A 315 -11.89 -8.75 -20.96
N ALA A 316 -12.43 -7.57 -21.24
CA ALA A 316 -11.62 -6.40 -21.60
C ALA A 316 -10.66 -5.97 -20.48
N HIS A 317 -11.09 -6.01 -19.21
CA HIS A 317 -10.19 -5.74 -18.08
C HIS A 317 -9.10 -6.83 -17.94
N ALA A 318 -9.47 -8.10 -18.12
CA ALA A 318 -8.53 -9.21 -18.10
C ALA A 318 -7.49 -9.09 -19.23
N GLU A 319 -7.92 -8.81 -20.46
CA GLU A 319 -7.04 -8.59 -21.63
C GLU A 319 -6.06 -7.44 -21.38
N GLN A 320 -6.56 -6.31 -20.84
CA GLN A 320 -5.72 -5.17 -20.50
C GLN A 320 -4.66 -5.54 -19.46
N SER A 321 -5.06 -6.14 -18.33
CA SER A 321 -4.12 -6.51 -17.27
C SER A 321 -3.17 -7.62 -17.70
N TYR A 322 -3.63 -8.59 -18.49
CA TYR A 322 -2.80 -9.67 -19.04
C TYR A 322 -1.73 -9.11 -19.97
N SER A 323 -2.10 -8.17 -20.85
CA SER A 323 -1.14 -7.48 -21.71
C SER A 323 -0.07 -6.77 -20.89
N VAL A 324 -0.42 -6.13 -19.76
CA VAL A 324 0.57 -5.48 -18.90
C VAL A 324 1.49 -6.51 -18.23
N LEU A 325 0.94 -7.60 -17.72
CA LEU A 325 1.70 -8.66 -17.05
C LEU A 325 2.68 -9.36 -18.00
N VAL A 326 2.31 -9.58 -19.26
CA VAL A 326 3.16 -10.25 -20.25
C VAL A 326 4.17 -9.31 -20.91
N THR A 327 3.82 -8.04 -21.13
CA THR A 327 4.68 -7.10 -21.86
C THR A 327 5.51 -6.18 -20.95
N GLY A 328 5.17 -6.12 -19.66
CA GLY A 328 5.75 -5.18 -18.70
C GLY A 328 5.35 -3.72 -18.90
N LYS A 329 4.65 -3.37 -20.00
CA LYS A 329 4.30 -1.99 -20.33
C LYS A 329 3.17 -1.48 -19.44
N ARG A 330 3.53 -0.98 -18.27
CA ARG A 330 2.59 -0.26 -17.40
C ARG A 330 2.36 1.15 -17.94
N ARG A 331 1.10 1.60 -17.94
CA ARG A 331 0.89 3.04 -17.73
C ARG A 331 1.45 3.30 -16.36
N ASN A 332 2.40 4.23 -16.26
CA ASN A 332 3.01 4.60 -15.00
C ASN A 332 1.88 5.08 -14.08
N TRP A 333 1.30 4.15 -13.32
CA TRP A 333 0.43 4.49 -12.22
C TRP A 333 1.41 5.19 -11.31
N ALA A 334 1.28 6.50 -11.17
CA ALA A 334 1.86 7.16 -10.02
C ALA A 334 1.43 6.30 -8.84
N THR A 335 2.34 5.47 -8.34
CA THR A 335 2.25 4.98 -6.98
C THR A 335 1.83 6.22 -6.21
N PRO A 336 0.70 6.21 -5.49
CA PRO A 336 0.32 7.34 -4.65
C PRO A 336 1.27 7.34 -3.45
N PHE A 337 2.55 7.54 -3.74
CA PHE A 337 3.65 7.84 -2.87
C PHE A 337 4.17 9.13 -3.43
#